data_AF-X1BRQ6-F1
#
_entry.id   AF-X1BRQ6-F1
#
_cell.length_a   1.000
_cell.length_b   1.000
_cell.length_c   1.000
_cell.angle_alpha   90.00
_cell.angle_beta   90.00
_cell.angle_gamma   90.00
#
_symmetry.space_group_name_H-M   'P 1'
#
loop_
_entity.id
_entity.type
_entity.pdbx_description
1 polymer ?
#
loop_
_entity_poly.entity_id
_entity_poly.type
_entity_poly.pdbx_seq_one_letter_code
_entity_poly.pdbx_strand_id
1 'polypeptide(L)'
;LRDLPKDLIDGFVESMSTSYRRARDTGANIGVETFAGINEGSPQWQKDIEKEIMELFTPLIEDYMELSDVSTYEESTPTREKAVESLNQYRTGVMAKSVANFVIHAIVETGTLGQVEAAREFDSMVVSKLGIDALASEATMLPFEAGILRQARQYYNEKHPTEIPTAAQLIEQVVKEVIPLDEFKQWMKLHGFDELQSQRIWDSHFIAPDWGQILNAYYRGMITREQVEELKILVDLDPKYNVIWDALIEVVPPYSELVNQRVKEVLSQEDFVKYLGYLGFDPV
;
A
#
# COMPACT_ATOMS: atom_id res chain seq x y z
N LEU A 1 -20.21 -14.12 10.45
CA LEU A 1 -21.56 -13.78 9.94
C LEU A 1 -22.63 -13.61 11.02
N ARG A 2 -22.61 -14.34 12.15
CA ARG A 2 -23.59 -14.13 13.24
C ARG A 2 -23.43 -12.82 14.04
N ASP A 3 -22.29 -12.14 13.91
CA ASP A 3 -21.97 -10.93 14.68
C ASP A 3 -21.92 -9.64 13.83
N LEU A 4 -22.35 -9.68 12.57
CA LEU A 4 -22.55 -8.43 11.84
C LEU A 4 -23.83 -7.77 12.37
N PRO A 5 -23.82 -6.45 12.61
CA PRO A 5 -25.02 -5.72 12.99
C PRO A 5 -26.11 -5.99 11.95
N LYS A 6 -27.24 -6.52 12.40
CA LYS A 6 -28.34 -6.95 11.52
C LYS A 6 -28.86 -5.79 10.67
N ASP A 7 -28.87 -4.59 11.24
CA ASP A 7 -29.14 -3.31 10.60
C ASP A 7 -28.23 -3.00 9.42
N LEU A 8 -26.94 -3.36 9.47
CA LEU A 8 -26.01 -3.17 8.36
C LEU A 8 -26.31 -4.13 7.20
N ILE A 9 -26.68 -5.38 7.51
CA ILE A 9 -27.08 -6.37 6.50
C ILE A 9 -28.43 -5.99 5.88
N ASP A 10 -29.41 -5.63 6.70
CA ASP A 10 -30.76 -5.28 6.25
C ASP A 10 -30.72 -4.00 5.38
N GLY A 11 -29.96 -2.98 5.79
CA GLY A 11 -29.77 -1.76 5.00
C GLY A 11 -29.07 -2.01 3.65
N PHE A 12 -28.11 -2.95 3.62
CA PHE A 12 -27.48 -3.37 2.37
C PHE A 12 -28.47 -4.08 1.43
N VAL A 13 -29.25 -5.02 1.95
CA VAL A 13 -30.25 -5.77 1.17
C VAL A 13 -31.34 -4.84 0.61
N GLU A 14 -31.78 -3.85 1.38
CA GLU A 14 -32.79 -2.87 0.95
C GLU A 14 -32.25 -1.92 -0.15
N SER A 15 -31.02 -1.43 0.01
CA SER A 15 -30.34 -0.60 -1.00
C SER A 15 -30.15 -1.36 -2.31
N MET A 16 -29.75 -2.63 -2.23
CA MET A 16 -29.65 -3.54 -3.37
C MET A 16 -31.00 -3.80 -4.04
N SER A 17 -32.04 -4.07 -3.25
CA SER A 17 -33.40 -4.30 -3.76
C SER A 17 -33.97 -3.07 -4.47
N THR A 18 -33.70 -1.88 -3.95
CA THR A 18 -34.17 -0.60 -4.52
C THR A 18 -33.44 -0.30 -5.83
N SER A 19 -32.12 -0.48 -5.84
CA SER A 19 -31.28 -0.29 -7.02
C SER A 19 -31.64 -1.29 -8.12
N TYR A 20 -31.86 -2.55 -7.76
CA TYR A 20 -32.34 -3.58 -8.67
C TYR A 20 -33.72 -3.24 -9.25
N ARG A 21 -34.68 -2.79 -8.42
CA ARG A 21 -36.00 -2.38 -8.90
C ARG A 21 -35.93 -1.21 -9.87
N ARG A 22 -35.16 -0.16 -9.56
CA ARG A 22 -34.94 0.97 -10.48
C ARG A 22 -34.31 0.53 -11.79
N ALA A 23 -33.25 -0.28 -11.73
CA ALA A 23 -32.57 -0.80 -12.92
C ALA A 23 -33.50 -1.68 -13.77
N ARG A 24 -34.29 -2.55 -13.13
CA ARG A 24 -35.28 -3.39 -13.80
C ARG A 24 -36.39 -2.57 -14.43
N ASP A 25 -36.97 -1.61 -13.72
CA ASP A 25 -38.11 -0.84 -14.19
C ASP A 25 -37.66 0.13 -15.32
N THR A 26 -36.47 0.72 -15.20
CA THR A 26 -35.85 1.53 -16.27
C THR A 26 -35.51 0.64 -17.48
N GLY A 27 -34.85 -0.51 -17.27
CA GLY A 27 -34.53 -1.45 -18.34
C GLY A 27 -35.76 -2.06 -19.01
N ALA A 28 -36.87 -2.26 -18.28
CA ALA A 28 -38.13 -2.73 -18.84
C ALA A 28 -38.80 -1.65 -19.69
N ASN A 29 -38.80 -0.39 -19.26
CA ASN A 29 -39.33 0.74 -20.04
C ASN A 29 -38.50 0.96 -21.32
N ILE A 30 -37.17 1.01 -21.18
CA ILE A 30 -36.23 1.04 -22.31
C ILE A 30 -36.51 -0.12 -23.24
N GLY A 31 -36.66 -1.33 -22.70
CA GLY A 31 -36.89 -2.53 -23.49
C GLY A 31 -38.16 -2.47 -24.32
N VAL A 32 -39.28 -2.04 -23.72
CA VAL A 32 -40.57 -1.94 -24.42
C VAL A 32 -40.52 -0.89 -25.52
N GLU A 33 -39.95 0.29 -25.26
CA GLU A 33 -39.84 1.37 -26.25
C GLU A 33 -38.85 1.02 -27.37
N THR A 34 -37.74 0.37 -27.01
CA THR A 34 -36.72 -0.10 -27.95
C THR A 34 -37.27 -1.21 -28.87
N PHE A 35 -38.01 -2.18 -28.32
CA PHE A 35 -38.60 -3.25 -29.14
C PHE A 35 -39.58 -2.70 -30.18
N ALA A 36 -40.37 -1.68 -29.81
CA ALA A 36 -41.25 -0.99 -30.76
C ALA A 36 -40.43 -0.29 -31.86
N GLY A 37 -39.40 0.47 -31.50
CA GLY A 37 -38.54 1.18 -32.45
C GLY A 37 -37.70 0.28 -33.35
N ILE A 38 -37.22 -0.87 -32.85
CA ILE A 38 -36.49 -1.89 -33.63
C ILE A 38 -37.41 -2.51 -34.68
N ASN A 39 -38.64 -2.86 -34.30
CA ASN A 39 -39.62 -3.46 -35.21
C ASN A 39 -40.05 -2.48 -36.32
N GLU A 40 -39.96 -1.18 -36.08
CA GLU A 40 -40.20 -0.11 -37.06
C GLU A 40 -38.97 0.21 -37.94
N GLY A 41 -37.80 -0.38 -37.65
CA GLY A 41 -36.56 -0.16 -38.42
C GLY A 41 -35.96 1.24 -38.30
N SER A 42 -36.39 2.03 -37.31
CA SER A 42 -35.93 3.41 -37.10
C SER A 42 -34.59 3.44 -36.36
N PRO A 43 -33.60 4.25 -36.75
CA PRO A 43 -32.37 4.45 -35.97
C PRO A 43 -32.58 5.16 -34.62
N GLN A 44 -33.79 5.68 -34.37
CA GLN A 44 -34.07 6.54 -33.23
C GLN A 44 -33.94 5.82 -31.88
N TRP A 45 -34.29 4.53 -31.81
CA TRP A 45 -34.16 3.75 -30.58
C TRP A 45 -32.73 3.68 -30.06
N GLN A 46 -31.72 3.72 -30.95
CA GLN A 46 -30.31 3.72 -30.53
C GLN A 46 -29.96 5.01 -29.78
N LYS A 47 -30.46 6.15 -30.29
CA LYS A 47 -30.24 7.46 -29.67
C LYS A 47 -30.99 7.61 -28.35
N ASP A 48 -32.18 7.03 -28.26
CA ASP A 48 -32.99 7.08 -27.06
C ASP A 48 -32.38 6.19 -25.96
N ILE A 49 -31.92 4.99 -26.31
CA ILE A 49 -31.10 4.15 -25.42
C ILE A 49 -29.84 4.88 -24.97
N GLU A 50 -29.07 5.43 -25.92
CA GLU A 50 -27.81 6.12 -25.61
C GLU A 50 -28.06 7.30 -24.66
N LYS A 51 -29.12 8.06 -24.89
CA LYS A 51 -29.51 9.18 -24.02
C LYS A 51 -29.91 8.72 -22.63
N GLU A 52 -30.77 7.72 -22.49
CA GLU A 52 -31.23 7.23 -21.18
C GLU A 52 -30.11 6.57 -20.39
N ILE A 53 -29.22 5.83 -21.08
CA ILE A 53 -27.95 5.38 -20.54
C ILE A 53 -27.18 6.63 -20.06
N MET A 54 -26.82 7.56 -20.94
CA MET A 54 -26.00 8.71 -20.55
C MET A 54 -26.59 9.52 -19.38
N GLU A 55 -27.91 9.71 -19.31
CA GLU A 55 -28.59 10.36 -18.18
C GLU A 55 -28.47 9.56 -16.87
N LEU A 56 -28.55 8.23 -16.93
CA LEU A 56 -28.31 7.35 -15.78
C LEU A 56 -26.83 7.37 -15.35
N PHE A 57 -25.91 7.52 -16.30
CA PHE A 57 -24.47 7.40 -16.07
C PHE A 57 -23.80 8.74 -15.69
N THR A 58 -24.35 9.88 -16.12
CA THR A 58 -23.75 11.21 -15.94
C THR A 58 -23.44 11.53 -14.48
N PRO A 59 -24.37 11.41 -13.51
CA PRO A 59 -24.08 11.74 -12.11
C PRO A 59 -22.96 10.90 -11.52
N LEU A 60 -22.84 9.62 -11.91
CA LEU A 60 -21.78 8.76 -11.39
C LEU A 60 -20.42 9.01 -12.04
N ILE A 61 -20.41 9.45 -13.30
CA ILE A 61 -19.18 9.90 -13.98
C ILE A 61 -18.72 11.21 -13.33
N GLU A 62 -19.63 12.13 -13.03
CA GLU A 62 -19.34 13.38 -12.32
C GLU A 62 -18.78 13.10 -10.92
N ASP A 63 -19.44 12.25 -10.12
CA ASP A 63 -18.95 11.84 -8.79
C ASP A 63 -17.57 11.16 -8.87
N TYR A 64 -17.35 10.29 -9.86
CA TYR A 64 -16.05 9.66 -10.07
C TYR A 64 -14.98 10.65 -10.51
N MET A 65 -15.30 11.59 -11.39
CA MET A 65 -14.39 12.65 -11.82
C MET A 65 -14.02 13.56 -10.64
N GLU A 66 -14.99 13.94 -9.79
CA GLU A 66 -14.72 14.71 -8.57
C GLU A 66 -13.85 13.93 -7.57
N LEU A 67 -14.13 12.63 -7.38
CA LEU A 67 -13.34 11.75 -6.52
C LEU A 67 -11.99 11.34 -7.13
N SER A 68 -11.74 11.54 -8.41
CA SER A 68 -10.47 11.21 -9.06
C SER A 68 -9.65 12.45 -9.41
N ASP A 69 -10.25 13.64 -9.27
CA ASP A 69 -9.56 14.91 -9.45
C ASP A 69 -8.45 15.06 -8.40
N VAL A 70 -7.21 15.14 -8.89
CA VAL A 70 -6.00 15.24 -8.09
C VAL A 70 -6.04 16.49 -7.20
N SER A 71 -6.69 17.57 -7.64
CA SER A 71 -6.85 18.79 -6.85
C SER A 71 -7.65 18.56 -5.56
N THR A 72 -8.55 17.57 -5.53
CA THR A 72 -9.28 17.15 -4.34
C THR A 72 -8.36 16.50 -3.28
N TYR A 73 -7.18 16.02 -3.68
CA TYR A 73 -6.20 15.33 -2.82
C TYR A 73 -4.96 16.17 -2.49
N GLU A 74 -4.78 17.32 -3.14
CA GLU A 74 -3.63 18.20 -2.92
C GLU A 74 -3.66 18.88 -1.53
N GLU A 75 -4.85 19.01 -0.90
CA GLU A 75 -5.00 19.66 0.40
C GLU A 75 -5.11 18.69 1.60
N SER A 76 -5.75 17.51 1.44
CA SER A 76 -5.73 16.41 2.42
C SER A 76 -6.40 15.14 1.87
N THR A 77 -6.03 13.96 2.36
CA THR A 77 -6.74 12.70 2.04
C THR A 77 -8.17 12.72 2.63
N PRO A 78 -9.17 12.09 1.97
CA PRO A 78 -10.51 11.99 2.52
C PRO A 78 -10.52 11.36 3.91
N THR A 79 -11.40 11.84 4.78
CA THR A 79 -11.61 11.20 6.08
C THR A 79 -12.12 9.77 5.88
N ARG A 80 -11.91 8.91 6.88
CA ARG A 80 -12.36 7.50 6.85
C ARG A 80 -13.85 7.39 6.54
N GLU A 81 -14.67 8.26 7.13
CA GLU A 81 -16.12 8.31 6.95
C GLU A 81 -16.48 8.67 5.50
N LYS A 82 -15.83 9.70 4.94
CA LYS A 82 -16.06 10.12 3.55
C LYS A 82 -15.61 9.04 2.55
N ALA A 83 -14.48 8.37 2.81
CA ALA A 83 -14.01 7.26 1.98
C ALA A 83 -15.00 6.07 1.97
N VAL A 84 -15.57 5.72 3.13
CA VAL A 84 -16.58 4.65 3.24
C VAL A 84 -17.89 5.05 2.54
N GLU A 85 -18.32 6.30 2.66
CA GLU A 85 -19.51 6.82 1.96
C GLU A 85 -19.33 6.75 0.44
N SER A 86 -18.23 7.30 -0.08
CA SER A 86 -17.90 7.26 -1.51
C SER A 86 -17.79 5.82 -2.03
N LEU A 87 -17.18 4.91 -1.28
CA LEU A 87 -17.10 3.50 -1.65
C LEU A 87 -18.48 2.83 -1.72
N ASN A 88 -19.38 3.14 -0.77
CA ASN A 88 -20.74 2.61 -0.77
C ASN A 88 -21.57 3.15 -1.94
N GLN A 89 -21.46 4.45 -2.25
CA GLN A 89 -22.09 5.07 -3.42
C GLN A 89 -21.59 4.43 -4.71
N TYR A 90 -20.27 4.23 -4.83
CA TYR A 90 -19.66 3.58 -5.99
C TYR A 90 -20.13 2.14 -6.16
N ARG A 91 -20.14 1.36 -5.07
CA ARG A 91 -20.63 -0.02 -5.07
C ARG A 91 -22.08 -0.12 -5.53
N THR A 92 -22.96 0.70 -4.97
CA THR A 92 -24.39 0.71 -5.33
C THR A 92 -24.57 1.15 -6.79
N GLY A 93 -23.85 2.17 -7.21
CA GLY A 93 -23.86 2.63 -8.59
C GLY A 93 -23.37 1.59 -9.58
N VAL A 94 -22.26 0.92 -9.30
CA VAL A 94 -21.73 -0.11 -10.21
C VAL A 94 -22.61 -1.36 -10.24
N MET A 95 -23.14 -1.83 -9.11
CA MET A 95 -24.08 -2.96 -9.13
C MET A 95 -25.38 -2.63 -9.88
N ALA A 96 -25.92 -1.43 -9.71
CA ALA A 96 -27.07 -0.97 -10.51
C ALA A 96 -26.74 -0.96 -12.01
N LYS A 97 -25.52 -0.53 -12.38
CA LYS A 97 -25.01 -0.49 -13.74
C LYS A 97 -24.83 -1.88 -14.35
N SER A 98 -24.19 -2.81 -13.65
CA SER A 98 -24.01 -4.18 -14.14
C SER A 98 -25.35 -4.86 -14.40
N VAL A 99 -26.36 -4.61 -13.55
CA VAL A 99 -27.73 -5.13 -13.75
C VAL A 99 -28.43 -4.45 -14.93
N ALA A 100 -28.41 -3.12 -15.02
CA ALA A 100 -29.02 -2.39 -16.12
C ALA A 100 -28.40 -2.79 -17.46
N ASN A 101 -27.08 -2.88 -17.51
CA ASN A 101 -26.35 -3.26 -18.70
C ASN A 101 -26.61 -4.71 -19.11
N PHE A 102 -26.65 -5.66 -18.16
CA PHE A 102 -27.09 -7.03 -18.44
C PHE A 102 -28.51 -7.09 -19.04
N VAL A 103 -29.45 -6.28 -18.52
CA VAL A 103 -30.83 -6.23 -19.03
C VAL A 103 -30.88 -5.66 -20.44
N ILE A 104 -30.18 -4.55 -20.70
CA ILE A 104 -30.09 -3.94 -22.02
C ILE A 104 -29.46 -4.91 -23.03
N HIS A 105 -28.37 -5.59 -22.65
CA HIS A 105 -27.75 -6.62 -23.49
C HIS A 105 -28.71 -7.77 -23.79
N ALA A 106 -29.39 -8.32 -22.78
CA ALA A 106 -30.34 -9.40 -22.99
C ALA A 106 -31.47 -8.99 -23.94
N ILE A 107 -31.95 -7.75 -23.84
CA ILE A 107 -33.00 -7.19 -24.71
C ILE A 107 -32.49 -7.00 -26.14
N VAL A 108 -31.30 -6.42 -26.32
CA VAL A 108 -30.72 -6.18 -27.65
C VAL A 108 -30.38 -7.51 -28.33
N GLU A 109 -29.79 -8.48 -27.63
CA GLU A 109 -29.47 -9.80 -28.21
C GLU A 109 -30.75 -10.57 -28.59
N THR A 110 -31.78 -10.55 -27.74
CA THR A 110 -33.06 -11.23 -28.04
C THR A 110 -33.85 -10.54 -29.14
N GLY A 111 -33.86 -9.21 -29.19
CA GLY A 111 -34.57 -8.42 -30.19
C GLY A 111 -33.90 -8.38 -31.56
N THR A 112 -32.57 -8.50 -31.61
CA THR A 112 -31.81 -8.49 -32.86
C THR A 112 -31.46 -9.88 -33.38
N LEU A 113 -31.94 -10.94 -32.71
CA LEU A 113 -31.58 -12.34 -32.98
C LEU A 113 -30.06 -12.56 -33.06
N GLY A 114 -29.30 -11.81 -32.25
CA GLY A 114 -27.83 -11.89 -32.20
C GLY A 114 -27.08 -11.18 -33.33
N GLN A 115 -27.71 -10.29 -34.11
CA GLN A 115 -27.05 -9.59 -35.22
C GLN A 115 -26.22 -8.36 -34.82
N VAL A 116 -26.34 -7.87 -33.57
CA VAL A 116 -25.62 -6.67 -33.12
C VAL A 116 -24.49 -7.05 -32.16
N GLU A 117 -23.34 -7.44 -32.72
CA GLU A 117 -22.08 -7.68 -31.98
C GLU A 117 -21.45 -6.38 -31.42
N ALA A 118 -21.71 -5.23 -32.05
CA ALA A 118 -21.07 -3.95 -31.70
C ALA A 118 -21.43 -3.44 -30.29
N ALA A 119 -22.61 -3.76 -29.76
CA ALA A 119 -23.00 -3.41 -28.40
C ALA A 119 -22.16 -4.15 -27.36
N ARG A 120 -21.80 -5.41 -27.63
CA ARG A 120 -21.01 -6.28 -26.75
C ARG A 120 -19.56 -5.79 -26.59
N GLU A 121 -19.01 -5.14 -27.60
CA GLU A 121 -17.64 -4.61 -27.56
C GLU A 121 -17.54 -3.27 -26.82
N PHE A 122 -18.57 -2.42 -26.93
CA PHE A 122 -18.59 -1.09 -26.30
C PHE A 122 -18.54 -1.16 -24.77
N ASP A 123 -19.30 -2.09 -24.18
CA ASP A 123 -19.35 -2.30 -22.73
C ASP A 123 -18.01 -2.77 -22.17
N SER A 124 -17.42 -3.80 -22.79
CA SER A 124 -16.11 -4.31 -22.37
C SER A 124 -15.00 -3.27 -22.50
N MET A 125 -15.11 -2.34 -23.47
CA MET A 125 -14.03 -1.42 -23.80
C MET A 125 -14.04 -0.15 -22.94
N VAL A 126 -15.21 0.39 -22.58
CA VAL A 126 -15.29 1.63 -21.79
C VAL A 126 -15.14 1.35 -20.30
N VAL A 127 -15.78 0.29 -19.79
CA VAL A 127 -15.77 -0.02 -18.35
C VAL A 127 -14.42 -0.60 -17.90
N SER A 128 -13.80 -1.45 -18.71
CA SER A 128 -12.48 -2.03 -18.38
C SER A 128 -11.33 -1.02 -18.50
N LYS A 129 -11.38 -0.09 -19.48
CA LYS A 129 -10.30 0.90 -19.70
C LYS A 129 -10.25 2.00 -18.65
N LEU A 130 -11.36 2.27 -17.97
CA LEU A 130 -11.43 3.27 -16.90
C LEU A 130 -11.10 2.68 -15.51
N GLY A 131 -10.75 1.38 -15.42
CA GLY A 131 -10.44 0.72 -14.14
C GLY A 131 -11.64 0.58 -13.19
N ILE A 132 -12.85 0.90 -13.67
CA ILE A 132 -14.09 0.88 -12.90
C ILE A 132 -14.40 -0.54 -12.42
N ASP A 133 -14.13 -1.55 -13.25
CA ASP A 133 -14.29 -2.96 -12.87
C ASP A 133 -13.40 -3.36 -11.70
N ALA A 134 -12.13 -2.93 -11.70
CA ALA A 134 -11.20 -3.24 -10.62
C ALA A 134 -11.63 -2.57 -9.32
N LEU A 135 -12.01 -1.29 -9.36
CA LEU A 135 -12.45 -0.54 -8.18
C LEU A 135 -13.80 -1.06 -7.65
N ALA A 136 -14.73 -1.40 -8.53
CA ALA A 136 -16.00 -1.99 -8.15
C ALA A 136 -15.85 -3.40 -7.59
N SER A 137 -14.96 -4.21 -8.18
CA SER A 137 -14.61 -5.53 -7.68
C SER A 137 -14.02 -5.40 -6.27
N GLU A 138 -13.02 -4.54 -6.08
CA GLU A 138 -12.42 -4.29 -4.76
C GLU A 138 -13.45 -3.78 -3.74
N ALA A 139 -14.23 -2.77 -4.10
CA ALA A 139 -15.29 -2.19 -3.26
C ALA A 139 -16.35 -3.22 -2.84
N THR A 140 -16.72 -4.10 -3.77
CA THR A 140 -17.67 -5.18 -3.50
C THR A 140 -17.03 -6.27 -2.67
N MET A 141 -15.75 -6.58 -2.89
CA MET A 141 -15.02 -7.63 -2.20
C MET A 141 -14.69 -7.26 -0.76
N LEU A 142 -14.47 -5.99 -0.41
CA LEU A 142 -14.08 -5.58 0.94
C LEU A 142 -15.00 -6.13 2.06
N PRO A 143 -16.35 -6.02 1.99
CA PRO A 143 -17.23 -6.65 2.97
C PRO A 143 -17.13 -8.18 3.00
N PHE A 144 -16.99 -8.83 1.84
CA PHE A 144 -16.80 -10.29 1.77
C PHE A 144 -15.47 -10.69 2.36
N GLU A 145 -14.38 -9.99 2.07
CA GLU A 145 -13.07 -10.24 2.62
C GLU A 145 -13.08 -10.09 4.14
N ALA A 146 -13.56 -8.94 4.64
CA ALA A 146 -13.56 -8.63 6.05
C ALA A 146 -14.49 -9.54 6.87
N GLY A 147 -15.69 -9.83 6.36
CA GLY A 147 -16.76 -10.51 7.09
C GLY A 147 -16.87 -12.01 6.83
N ILE A 148 -16.40 -12.49 5.67
CA ILE A 148 -16.57 -13.88 5.23
C ILE A 148 -15.21 -14.54 4.95
N LEU A 149 -14.42 -14.04 4.00
CA LEU A 149 -13.19 -14.73 3.56
C LEU A 149 -12.13 -14.78 4.64
N ARG A 150 -11.90 -13.68 5.38
CA ARG A 150 -10.95 -13.66 6.50
C ARG A 150 -11.36 -14.63 7.61
N GLN A 151 -12.65 -14.69 7.94
CA GLN A 151 -13.17 -15.63 8.94
C GLN A 151 -13.08 -17.08 8.46
N ALA A 152 -13.42 -17.33 7.19
CA ALA A 152 -13.26 -18.64 6.56
C ALA A 152 -11.79 -19.07 6.52
N ARG A 153 -10.87 -18.15 6.21
CA ARG A 153 -9.42 -18.37 6.22
C ARG A 153 -8.93 -18.71 7.63
N GLN A 154 -9.36 -17.98 8.65
CA GLN A 154 -9.03 -18.27 10.04
C GLN A 154 -9.53 -19.66 10.48
N TYR A 155 -10.80 -19.98 10.20
CA TYR A 155 -11.36 -21.30 10.49
C TYR A 155 -10.64 -22.43 9.75
N TYR A 156 -10.28 -22.19 8.48
CA TYR A 156 -9.49 -23.13 7.71
C TYR A 156 -8.10 -23.31 8.31
N ASN A 157 -7.41 -22.22 8.67
CA ASN A 157 -6.09 -22.23 9.27
C ASN A 157 -6.04 -22.88 10.66
N GLU A 158 -7.10 -22.76 11.45
CA GLU A 158 -7.23 -23.45 12.73
C GLU A 158 -7.16 -24.97 12.56
N LYS A 159 -7.79 -25.50 11.50
CA LYS A 159 -7.81 -26.95 11.20
C LYS A 159 -6.64 -27.41 10.35
N HIS A 160 -6.14 -26.51 9.52
CA HIS A 160 -5.11 -26.73 8.52
C HIS A 160 -4.16 -25.54 8.59
N PRO A 161 -3.19 -25.52 9.52
CA PRO A 161 -2.26 -24.41 9.67
C PRO A 161 -1.43 -24.26 8.39
N THR A 162 -1.95 -23.47 7.45
CA THR A 162 -1.35 -23.20 6.15
C THR A 162 -0.68 -21.84 6.09
N GLU A 163 -0.87 -21.01 7.11
CA GLU A 163 -0.14 -19.75 7.25
C GLU A 163 1.33 -20.03 7.56
N ILE A 164 2.18 -19.62 6.62
CA ILE A 164 3.61 -19.62 6.80
C ILE A 164 3.99 -18.40 7.64
N PRO A 165 4.77 -18.54 8.72
CA PRO A 165 5.21 -17.38 9.51
C PRO A 165 5.92 -16.35 8.63
N THR A 166 5.68 -15.06 8.83
CA THR A 166 6.32 -13.98 8.07
C THR A 166 7.85 -14.01 8.26
N ALA A 167 8.61 -13.40 7.33
CA ALA A 167 10.07 -13.32 7.45
C ALA A 167 10.55 -12.73 8.80
N ALA A 168 9.85 -11.71 9.32
CA ALA A 168 10.17 -11.12 10.63
C ALA A 168 9.93 -12.09 11.80
N GLN A 169 8.83 -12.84 11.77
CA GLN A 169 8.55 -13.88 12.78
C GLN A 169 9.57 -15.02 12.71
N LEU A 170 9.97 -15.42 11.49
CA LEU A 170 10.99 -16.43 11.29
C LEU A 170 12.36 -15.96 11.81
N ILE A 171 12.76 -14.70 11.56
CA ILE A 171 13.97 -14.10 12.13
C ILE A 171 13.91 -14.15 13.67
N GLU A 172 12.79 -13.73 14.27
CA GLU A 172 12.61 -13.75 15.72
C GLU A 172 12.72 -15.17 16.30
N GLN A 173 12.19 -16.17 15.60
CA GLN A 173 12.32 -17.58 15.99
C GLN A 173 13.77 -18.05 15.96
N VAL A 174 14.56 -17.69 14.95
CA VAL A 174 15.99 -18.04 14.91
C VAL A 174 16.77 -17.32 16.01
N VAL A 175 16.54 -16.01 16.22
CA VAL A 175 17.20 -15.21 17.27
C VAL A 175 16.90 -15.77 18.67
N LYS A 176 15.69 -16.27 18.89
CA LYS A 176 15.28 -16.91 20.15
C LYS A 176 15.63 -18.41 20.21
N GLU A 177 16.41 -18.91 19.26
CA GLU A 177 16.84 -20.30 19.17
C GLU A 177 15.69 -21.32 19.14
N VAL A 178 14.52 -20.90 18.65
CA VAL A 178 13.33 -21.76 18.48
C VAL A 178 13.51 -22.68 17.27
N ILE A 179 14.13 -22.17 16.20
CA ILE A 179 14.48 -22.94 15.00
C ILE A 179 15.92 -22.65 14.58
N PRO A 180 16.62 -23.60 13.93
CA PRO A 180 17.94 -23.34 13.36
C PRO A 180 17.87 -22.50 12.08
N LEU A 181 18.99 -21.86 11.71
CA LEU A 181 19.08 -21.01 10.51
C LEU A 181 18.78 -21.79 9.20
N ASP A 182 19.14 -23.07 9.13
CA ASP A 182 18.84 -23.91 7.96
C ASP A 182 17.33 -24.15 7.80
N GLU A 183 16.60 -24.25 8.91
CA GLU A 183 15.13 -24.36 8.89
C GLU A 183 14.49 -23.02 8.49
N PHE A 184 15.01 -21.89 8.98
CA PHE A 184 14.61 -20.56 8.50
C PHE A 184 14.73 -20.44 6.97
N LYS A 185 15.86 -20.87 6.39
CA LYS A 185 16.06 -20.86 4.94
C LYS A 185 15.05 -21.76 4.20
N GLN A 186 14.64 -22.87 4.78
CA GLN A 186 13.59 -23.74 4.22
C GLN A 186 12.22 -23.04 4.25
N TRP A 187 11.88 -22.38 5.35
CA TRP A 187 10.65 -21.58 5.46
C TRP A 187 10.63 -20.40 4.49
N MET A 188 11.77 -19.72 4.30
CA MET A 188 11.89 -18.62 3.35
C MET A 188 11.72 -19.06 1.88
N LYS A 189 12.07 -20.31 1.53
CA LYS A 189 11.75 -20.88 0.21
C LYS A 189 10.25 -20.96 -0.05
N LEU A 190 9.44 -21.19 0.99
CA LEU A 190 7.97 -21.19 0.85
C LEU A 190 7.41 -19.79 0.60
N HIS A 191 8.13 -18.74 0.98
CA HIS A 191 7.84 -17.34 0.62
C HIS A 191 8.43 -16.94 -0.75
N GLY A 192 9.10 -17.84 -1.46
CA GLY A 192 9.70 -17.57 -2.77
C GLY A 192 11.10 -16.97 -2.72
N PHE A 193 11.78 -16.96 -1.57
CA PHE A 193 13.17 -16.53 -1.46
C PHE A 193 14.13 -17.70 -1.64
N ASP A 194 15.18 -17.54 -2.44
CA ASP A 194 16.25 -18.52 -2.50
C ASP A 194 17.16 -18.47 -1.26
N GLU A 195 18.11 -19.40 -1.16
CA GLU A 195 19.00 -19.47 0.00
C GLU A 195 19.90 -18.23 0.14
N LEU A 196 20.35 -17.65 -0.97
CA LEU A 196 21.21 -16.45 -0.97
C LEU A 196 20.43 -15.22 -0.50
N GLN A 197 19.21 -15.03 -0.98
CA GLN A 197 18.30 -13.97 -0.56
C GLN A 197 17.91 -14.14 0.91
N SER A 198 17.61 -15.36 1.33
CA SER A 198 17.31 -15.69 2.74
C SER A 198 18.49 -15.33 3.64
N GLN A 199 19.71 -15.69 3.23
CA GLN A 199 20.93 -15.34 3.96
C GLN A 199 21.11 -13.82 4.05
N ARG A 200 20.87 -13.07 2.97
CA ARG A 200 20.98 -11.60 2.99
C ARG A 200 19.94 -10.95 3.90
N ILE A 201 18.70 -11.44 3.89
CA ILE A 201 17.64 -10.97 4.78
C ILE A 201 18.03 -11.22 6.24
N TRP A 202 18.55 -12.42 6.52
CA TRP A 202 19.13 -12.74 7.81
C TRP A 202 20.28 -11.76 8.14
N ASP A 203 21.30 -11.64 7.32
CA ASP A 203 22.44 -10.77 7.65
C ASP A 203 22.03 -9.29 7.85
N SER A 204 21.00 -8.83 7.15
CA SER A 204 20.46 -7.47 7.30
C SER A 204 19.69 -7.21 8.60
N HIS A 205 19.27 -8.25 9.32
CA HIS A 205 18.51 -8.07 10.56
C HIS A 205 19.41 -7.65 11.74
N PHE A 206 20.72 -7.88 11.64
CA PHE A 206 21.66 -7.49 12.69
C PHE A 206 21.77 -5.97 12.76
N ILE A 207 21.69 -5.44 13.97
CA ILE A 207 21.84 -4.01 14.23
C ILE A 207 23.33 -3.70 14.26
N ALA A 208 23.78 -2.80 13.38
CA ALA A 208 25.15 -2.29 13.41
C ALA A 208 25.39 -1.43 14.68
N PRO A 209 26.60 -1.44 15.26
CA PRO A 209 26.93 -0.55 16.37
C PRO A 209 26.82 0.90 15.93
N ASP A 210 26.30 1.80 16.77
CA ASP A 210 26.24 3.22 16.43
C ASP A 210 27.64 3.85 16.32
N TRP A 211 27.72 5.04 15.69
CA TRP A 211 29.01 5.73 15.48
C TRP A 211 29.78 5.97 16.79
N GLY A 212 29.09 6.31 17.88
CA GLY A 212 29.71 6.52 19.18
C GLY A 212 30.27 5.22 19.78
N GLN A 213 29.58 4.09 19.59
CA GLN A 213 30.08 2.77 19.99
C GLN A 213 31.34 2.37 19.21
N ILE A 214 31.37 2.62 17.89
CA ILE A 214 32.55 2.38 17.04
C ILE A 214 33.73 3.21 17.55
N LEU A 215 33.53 4.51 17.77
CA LEU A 215 34.57 5.39 18.30
C LEU A 215 35.06 4.96 19.68
N ASN A 216 34.16 4.58 20.58
CA ASN A 216 34.53 4.08 21.90
C ASN A 216 35.38 2.79 21.81
N ALA A 217 35.07 1.88 20.88
CA ALA A 217 35.89 0.70 20.65
C ALA A 217 37.29 1.07 20.13
N TYR A 218 37.36 2.06 19.23
CA TYR A 218 38.63 2.59 18.71
C TYR A 218 39.48 3.23 19.82
N TYR A 219 38.91 4.11 20.64
CA TYR A 219 39.63 4.76 21.75
C TYR A 219 40.10 3.79 22.83
N ARG A 220 39.41 2.66 22.97
CA ARG A 220 39.82 1.57 23.87
C ARG A 220 40.89 0.67 23.25
N GLY A 221 41.33 0.93 22.02
CA GLY A 221 42.31 0.14 21.28
C GLY A 221 41.80 -1.23 20.84
N MET A 222 40.48 -1.42 20.79
CA MET A 222 39.86 -2.70 20.41
C MET A 222 39.77 -2.90 18.90
N ILE A 223 39.75 -1.79 18.15
CA ILE A 223 39.75 -1.77 16.69
C ILE A 223 40.75 -0.73 16.18
N THR A 224 41.27 -0.91 14.96
CA THR A 224 42.19 0.02 14.31
C THR A 224 41.46 1.14 13.59
N ARG A 225 42.20 2.15 13.10
CA ARG A 225 41.62 3.24 12.32
C ARG A 225 41.04 2.74 11.00
N GLU A 226 41.72 1.81 10.34
CA GLU A 226 41.24 1.20 9.09
C GLU A 226 39.90 0.48 9.31
N GLN A 227 39.75 -0.21 10.45
CA GLN A 227 38.49 -0.85 10.82
C GLN A 227 37.38 0.20 11.10
N VAL A 228 37.71 1.35 11.67
CA VAL A 228 36.73 2.46 11.82
C VAL A 228 36.22 2.90 10.45
N GLU A 229 37.09 3.05 9.45
CA GLU A 229 36.70 3.44 8.08
C GLU A 229 35.78 2.41 7.42
N GLU A 230 36.07 1.11 7.58
CA GLU A 230 35.21 0.04 7.07
C GLU A 230 33.83 0.05 7.73
N LEU A 231 33.78 0.29 9.05
CA LEU A 231 32.53 0.28 9.83
C LEU A 231 31.66 1.52 9.58
N LYS A 232 32.18 2.63 9.03
CA LYS A 232 31.38 3.81 8.64
C LYS A 232 30.26 3.46 7.66
N ILE A 233 30.52 2.51 6.76
CA ILE A 233 29.52 2.08 5.76
C ILE A 233 28.33 1.39 6.46
N LEU A 234 28.59 0.65 7.54
CA LEU A 234 27.54 -0.10 8.25
C LEU A 234 26.60 0.80 9.06
N VAL A 235 27.03 2.03 9.38
CA VAL A 235 26.23 3.04 10.09
C VAL A 235 25.62 4.09 9.15
N ASP A 236 25.66 3.84 7.84
CA ASP A 236 25.06 4.70 6.80
C ASP A 236 25.59 6.15 6.84
N LEU A 237 26.87 6.33 7.18
CA LEU A 237 27.52 7.64 7.12
C LEU A 237 27.90 7.97 5.68
N ASP A 238 27.29 9.03 5.13
CA ASP A 238 27.56 9.48 3.77
C ASP A 238 29.05 9.89 3.60
N PRO A 239 29.81 9.23 2.69
CA PRO A 239 31.23 9.50 2.44
C PRO A 239 31.52 10.95 2.04
N LYS A 240 30.54 11.68 1.52
CA LYS A 240 30.66 13.10 1.18
C LYS A 240 31.08 13.96 2.38
N TYR A 241 30.72 13.54 3.59
CA TYR A 241 31.04 14.26 4.83
C TYR A 241 32.22 13.64 5.59
N ASN A 242 33.07 12.83 4.95
CA ASN A 242 34.22 12.20 5.60
C ASN A 242 35.11 13.18 6.36
N VAL A 243 35.30 14.40 5.85
CA VAL A 243 36.06 15.46 6.56
C VAL A 243 35.45 15.77 7.94
N ILE A 244 34.12 15.76 8.05
CA ILE A 244 33.41 15.98 9.31
C ILE A 244 33.55 14.74 10.20
N TRP A 245 33.31 13.53 9.66
CA TRP A 245 33.39 12.29 10.43
C TRP A 245 34.80 12.02 10.96
N ASP A 246 35.83 12.32 10.15
CA ASP A 246 37.22 12.18 10.52
C ASP A 246 37.63 13.15 11.62
N ALA A 247 37.11 14.38 11.58
CA ALA A 247 37.32 15.35 12.65
C ALA A 247 36.69 14.90 13.98
N LEU A 248 35.59 14.15 13.93
CA LEU A 248 34.92 13.60 15.11
C LEU A 248 35.59 12.36 15.71
N ILE A 249 36.59 11.77 15.02
CA ILE A 249 37.44 10.70 15.55
C ILE A 249 38.50 11.25 16.53
N GLU A 250 38.75 12.55 16.57
CA GLU A 250 39.65 13.13 17.57
C GLU A 250 38.81 13.70 18.72
N VAL A 251 38.84 13.05 19.90
CA VAL A 251 38.18 13.62 21.09
C VAL A 251 39.05 14.75 21.60
N VAL A 252 38.56 15.98 21.46
CA VAL A 252 39.16 17.15 22.09
C VAL A 252 38.67 17.24 23.54
N PRO A 253 39.54 17.05 24.55
CA PRO A 253 39.14 17.20 25.95
C PRO A 253 38.64 18.63 26.23
N PRO A 254 37.73 18.83 27.20
CA PRO A 254 37.34 20.17 27.61
C PRO A 254 38.56 20.94 28.14
N TYR A 255 38.54 22.28 28.00
CA TYR A 255 39.65 23.16 28.38
C TYR A 255 40.26 22.84 29.75
N SER A 256 39.43 22.64 30.77
CA SER A 256 39.90 22.33 32.14
C SER A 256 40.74 21.04 32.20
N GLU A 257 40.37 20.04 31.40
CA GLU A 257 41.07 18.77 31.34
C GLU A 257 42.35 18.87 30.50
N LEU A 258 42.34 19.64 29.41
CA LEU A 258 43.55 19.96 28.65
C LEU A 258 44.62 20.62 29.54
N VAL A 259 44.22 21.60 30.36
CA VAL A 259 45.13 22.26 31.32
C VAL A 259 45.64 21.26 32.34
N ASN A 260 44.77 20.43 32.90
CA ASN A 260 45.12 19.39 33.86
C ASN A 260 46.15 18.39 33.29
N GLN A 261 45.91 17.91 32.07
CA GLN A 261 46.80 17.00 31.35
C GLN A 261 48.13 17.66 31.00
N ARG A 262 48.12 18.95 30.61
CA ARG A 262 49.34 19.70 30.33
C ARG A 262 50.19 19.92 31.59
N VAL A 263 49.57 20.26 32.72
CA VAL A 263 50.23 20.44 34.02
C VAL A 263 50.82 19.12 34.53
N LYS A 264 50.13 18.01 34.29
CA LYS A 264 50.60 16.66 34.62
C LYS A 264 51.57 16.07 33.60
N GLU A 265 51.97 16.83 32.58
CA GLU A 265 52.88 16.40 31.51
C GLU A 265 52.38 15.15 30.74
N VAL A 266 51.07 14.92 30.74
CA VAL A 266 50.41 13.89 29.93
C VAL A 266 50.34 14.33 28.46
N LEU A 267 50.15 15.64 28.24
CA LEU A 267 50.15 16.26 26.92
C LEU A 267 51.41 17.10 26.72
N SER A 268 51.96 17.04 25.51
CA SER A 268 53.04 17.93 25.08
C SER A 268 52.53 19.38 24.95
N GLN A 269 53.44 20.35 24.95
CA GLN A 269 53.06 21.76 24.69
C GLN A 269 52.46 21.93 23.29
N GLU A 270 52.96 21.19 22.31
CA GLU A 270 52.48 21.23 20.92
C GLU A 270 51.04 20.71 20.83
N ASP A 271 50.75 19.54 21.42
CA ASP A 271 49.41 18.97 21.45
C ASP A 271 48.43 19.86 22.23
N PHE A 272 48.88 20.46 23.34
CA PHE A 272 48.06 21.39 24.12
C PHE A 272 47.67 22.62 23.29
N VAL A 273 48.63 23.23 22.58
CA VAL A 273 48.38 24.37 21.67
C VAL A 273 47.45 23.98 20.52
N LYS A 274 47.67 22.81 19.91
CA LYS A 274 46.81 22.24 18.86
C LYS A 274 45.36 22.12 19.34
N TYR A 275 45.12 21.48 20.49
CA TYR A 275 43.78 21.28 21.03
C TYR A 275 43.12 22.58 21.50
N LEU A 276 43.88 23.56 22.00
CA LEU A 276 43.35 24.90 22.28
C LEU A 276 42.83 25.59 21.02
N GLY A 277 43.56 25.48 19.91
CA GLY A 277 43.13 26.00 18.61
C GLY A 277 41.80 25.38 18.15
N TYR A 278 41.60 24.07 18.36
CA TYR A 278 40.35 23.39 18.04
C TYR A 278 39.15 23.88 18.88
N LEU A 279 39.40 24.35 20.10
CA LEU A 279 38.39 24.97 20.95
C LEU A 279 38.16 26.46 20.63
N GLY A 280 38.87 27.02 19.65
CA GLY A 280 38.74 28.41 19.21
C GLY A 280 39.58 29.41 20.02
N PHE A 281 40.54 28.96 20.81
CA PHE A 281 41.49 29.84 21.50
C PHE A 281 42.67 30.19 20.60
N ASP A 282 43.12 31.44 20.66
CA ASP A 282 44.30 31.92 19.93
C ASP A 282 45.58 31.49 20.67
N PRO A 283 46.51 30.76 20.01
CA PRO A 283 47.78 30.35 20.62
C PRO A 283 48.77 31.51 20.63
N VAL A 284 48.57 32.45 21.56
CA VAL A 284 49.51 33.56 21.82
C VAL A 284 50.61 33.14 22.78
#